data_AF-A0A5J4LLR3-F1
#
_entry.id   AF-A0A5J4LLR3-F1
#
_cell.length_a   1.000
_cell.length_b   1.000
_cell.length_c   1.000
_cell.angle_alpha   90.00
_cell.angle_beta   90.00
_cell.angle_gamma   90.00
#
_symmetry.space_group_name_H-M   'P 1'
#
loop_
_entity.id
_entity.type
_entity.pdbx_description
1 polymer ?
#
loop_
_entity_poly.entity_id
_entity_poly.type
_entity_poly.pdbx_seq_one_letter_code
_entity_poly.pdbx_strand_id
1 'polypeptide(L)'
;MQLAVAVLHTAPPTGWDGKAGSLEWDCWETVEHLSDDLFAYAVQLGPRRPPLEGNVPFVWQSRRPGGPANAVHADRAAGPAGLLQVLEASGALLVAMVRTASPQVRAHHVFGVSDPEGFAAMGTLETLVHTHDLATGLGLAWNPPADVCARVLVRLFPDVQEAADPWPTLLWATGRAELPGRPRRTAWRWYGNVQEEARREG
;
A
#
# COMPACT_ATOMS: atom_id res chain seq x y z
N MET A 1 9.37 -2.34 -2.27
CA MET A 1 9.15 -3.78 -2.52
C MET A 1 10.30 -4.65 -2.03
N GLN A 2 11.50 -4.60 -2.64
CA GLN A 2 12.61 -5.51 -2.28
C GLN A 2 12.96 -5.54 -0.78
N LEU A 3 13.02 -4.37 -0.12
CA LEU A 3 13.28 -4.31 1.33
C LEU A 3 12.17 -4.99 2.17
N ALA A 4 10.91 -4.85 1.75
CA ALA A 4 9.78 -5.48 2.43
C ALA A 4 9.83 -7.01 2.29
N VAL A 5 10.03 -7.51 1.07
CA VAL A 5 10.18 -8.95 0.81
C VAL A 5 11.39 -9.53 1.56
N ALA A 6 12.51 -8.80 1.58
CA ALA A 6 13.72 -9.24 2.29
C ALA A 6 13.48 -9.40 3.80
N VAL A 7 12.80 -8.45 4.47
CA VAL A 7 12.50 -8.60 5.90
C VAL A 7 11.50 -9.73 6.15
N LEU A 8 10.45 -9.85 5.34
CA LEU A 8 9.43 -10.88 5.49
C LEU A 8 9.97 -12.29 5.24
N HIS A 9 11.00 -12.44 4.39
CA HIS A 9 11.69 -13.71 4.21
C HIS A 9 12.42 -14.21 5.47
N THR A 10 12.72 -13.33 6.43
CA THR A 10 13.32 -13.73 7.70
C THR A 10 12.31 -14.22 8.73
N ALA A 11 11.01 -14.13 8.42
CA ALA A 11 9.95 -14.59 9.31
C ALA A 11 10.04 -16.11 9.55
N PRO A 12 9.68 -16.59 10.75
CA PRO A 12 9.53 -18.01 10.98
C PRO A 12 8.46 -18.61 10.05
N PRO A 13 8.58 -19.90 9.67
CA PRO A 13 7.54 -20.58 8.88
C PRO A 13 6.18 -20.64 9.60
N THR A 14 6.18 -20.51 10.93
CA THR A 14 4.99 -20.43 11.78
C THR A 14 4.58 -18.98 12.02
N GLY A 15 3.28 -18.72 12.22
CA GLY A 15 2.77 -17.38 12.61
C GLY A 15 2.02 -16.64 11.51
N TRP A 16 2.00 -17.17 10.28
CA TRP A 16 1.30 -16.57 9.15
C TRP A 16 -0.23 -16.52 9.32
N ASP A 17 -0.79 -17.44 10.12
CA ASP A 17 -2.21 -17.44 10.53
C ASP A 17 -2.49 -16.59 11.79
N GLY A 18 -1.46 -15.93 12.34
CA GLY A 18 -1.57 -14.99 13.45
C GLY A 18 -1.86 -13.57 12.96
N LYS A 19 -2.42 -12.73 13.84
CA LYS A 19 -2.76 -11.33 13.52
C LYS A 19 -1.56 -10.53 13.01
N ALA A 20 -1.77 -9.74 11.96
CA ALA A 20 -0.79 -8.76 11.50
C ALA A 20 -0.84 -7.49 12.36
N GLY A 21 -0.06 -7.48 13.45
CA GLY A 21 -0.02 -6.35 14.37
C GLY A 21 -1.39 -6.07 14.99
N SER A 22 -1.92 -4.87 14.79
CA SER A 22 -3.24 -4.47 15.30
C SER A 22 -4.41 -4.79 14.35
N LEU A 23 -4.16 -5.40 13.18
CA LEU A 23 -5.20 -5.73 12.22
C LEU A 23 -6.04 -6.93 12.68
N GLU A 24 -7.30 -6.99 12.22
CA GLU A 24 -8.15 -8.18 12.37
C GLU A 24 -7.84 -9.27 11.33
N TRP A 25 -6.96 -8.96 10.39
CA TRP A 25 -6.46 -9.89 9.38
C TRP A 25 -5.25 -10.65 9.91
N ASP A 26 -5.11 -11.89 9.46
CA ASP A 26 -3.87 -12.62 9.69
C ASP A 26 -2.74 -12.11 8.78
N CYS A 27 -1.51 -12.54 9.04
CA CYS A 27 -0.36 -12.13 8.24
C CYS A 27 -0.44 -12.64 6.79
N TRP A 28 -1.05 -13.80 6.55
CA TRP A 28 -1.26 -14.30 5.19
C TRP A 28 -2.20 -13.40 4.39
N GLU A 29 -3.37 -13.12 4.94
CA GLU A 29 -4.41 -12.26 4.38
C GLU A 29 -3.87 -10.84 4.16
N THR A 30 -3.03 -10.35 5.06
CA THR A 30 -2.42 -9.02 4.93
C THR A 30 -1.44 -8.97 3.76
N VAL A 31 -0.69 -10.05 3.47
CA VAL A 31 0.14 -10.09 2.26
C VAL A 31 -0.71 -10.28 1.00
N GLU A 32 -1.78 -11.08 1.04
CA GLU A 32 -2.71 -11.20 -0.09
C GLU A 32 -3.35 -9.84 -0.40
N HIS A 33 -3.80 -9.11 0.62
CA HIS A 33 -4.34 -7.76 0.47
C HIS A 33 -3.32 -6.79 -0.12
N LEU A 34 -2.09 -6.74 0.42
CA LEU A 34 -1.04 -5.90 -0.14
C LEU A 34 -0.73 -6.28 -1.60
N SER A 35 -0.73 -7.58 -1.92
CA SER A 35 -0.53 -8.05 -3.30
C SER A 35 -1.69 -7.63 -4.22
N ASP A 36 -2.91 -7.64 -3.70
CA ASP A 36 -4.12 -7.24 -4.42
C ASP A 36 -4.16 -5.73 -4.66
N ASP A 37 -3.80 -4.90 -3.68
CA ASP A 37 -3.73 -3.43 -3.85
C ASP A 37 -2.75 -3.05 -4.96
N LEU A 38 -1.54 -3.63 -4.95
CA LEU A 38 -0.53 -3.40 -5.98
C LEU A 38 -1.01 -3.87 -7.37
N PHE A 39 -1.66 -5.03 -7.43
CA PHE A 39 -2.27 -5.53 -8.65
C PHE A 39 -3.38 -4.59 -9.14
N ALA A 40 -4.32 -4.22 -8.27
CA ALA A 40 -5.46 -3.37 -8.55
C ALA A 40 -5.01 -2.02 -9.10
N TYR A 41 -4.01 -1.39 -8.48
CA TYR A 41 -3.43 -0.12 -8.95
C TYR A 41 -2.80 -0.25 -10.33
N ALA A 42 -2.13 -1.37 -10.61
CA ALA A 42 -1.54 -1.62 -11.91
C ALA A 42 -2.62 -1.82 -12.99
N VAL A 43 -3.60 -2.70 -12.74
CA VAL A 43 -4.63 -2.98 -13.74
C VAL A 43 -5.58 -1.81 -13.94
N GLN A 44 -5.74 -0.94 -12.95
CA GLN A 44 -6.51 0.29 -13.05
C GLN A 44 -5.95 1.25 -14.11
N LEU A 45 -4.63 1.24 -14.34
CA LEU A 45 -3.95 2.04 -15.36
C LEU A 45 -3.95 1.39 -16.76
N GLY A 46 -4.27 0.10 -16.86
CA GLY A 46 -4.11 -0.70 -18.08
C GLY A 46 -5.07 -0.37 -19.25
N PRO A 47 -6.37 -0.06 -19.03
CA PRO A 47 -7.27 0.26 -20.12
C PRO A 47 -6.83 1.49 -20.90
N ARG A 48 -7.06 1.51 -22.23
CA ARG A 48 -6.79 2.69 -23.08
C ARG A 48 -7.52 3.95 -22.59
N ARG A 49 -8.67 3.77 -21.95
CA ARG A 49 -9.45 4.81 -21.28
C ARG A 49 -9.86 4.27 -19.91
N PRO A 50 -9.03 4.45 -18.87
CA PRO A 50 -9.35 3.94 -17.54
C PRO A 50 -10.67 4.50 -17.01
N PRO A 51 -11.43 3.71 -16.23
CA PRO A 51 -12.63 4.21 -15.59
C PRO A 51 -12.27 5.26 -14.53
N LEU A 52 -13.09 6.30 -14.44
CA LEU A 52 -12.91 7.42 -13.49
C LEU A 52 -13.88 7.37 -12.31
N GLU A 53 -14.94 6.57 -12.39
CA GLU A 53 -15.99 6.47 -11.36
C GLU A 53 -16.02 5.11 -10.64
N GLY A 54 -15.10 4.20 -10.99
CA GLY A 54 -15.04 2.90 -10.34
C GLY A 54 -13.81 2.11 -10.74
N ASN A 55 -13.61 1.00 -10.03
CA ASN A 55 -12.51 0.09 -10.30
C ASN A 55 -12.74 -0.66 -11.61
N VAL A 56 -11.66 -1.11 -12.25
CA VAL A 56 -11.75 -2.11 -13.32
C VAL A 56 -12.45 -3.35 -12.73
N PRO A 57 -13.46 -3.93 -13.42
CA PRO A 57 -14.40 -4.88 -12.83
C PRO A 57 -13.83 -6.30 -12.73
N PHE A 58 -12.66 -6.44 -12.10
CA PHE A 58 -12.21 -7.72 -11.57
C PHE A 58 -13.17 -8.16 -10.46
N VAL A 59 -13.33 -9.47 -10.29
CA VAL A 59 -14.15 -10.01 -9.20
C VAL A 59 -13.34 -9.95 -7.90
N TRP A 60 -13.93 -9.35 -6.87
CA TRP A 60 -13.33 -9.24 -5.54
C TRP A 60 -14.16 -10.07 -4.57
N GLN A 61 -13.51 -10.96 -3.84
CA GLN A 61 -14.19 -11.85 -2.91
C GLN A 61 -13.41 -11.97 -1.61
N SER A 62 -14.14 -11.86 -0.51
CA SER A 62 -13.60 -12.19 0.81
C SER A 62 -13.76 -13.68 1.06
N ARG A 63 -12.70 -14.33 1.54
CA ARG A 63 -12.67 -15.78 1.81
C ARG A 63 -13.25 -16.15 3.18
N ARG A 64 -13.46 -15.17 4.06
CA ARG A 64 -14.10 -15.36 5.37
C ARG A 64 -14.79 -14.07 5.84
N PRO A 65 -15.79 -14.15 6.74
CA PRO A 65 -16.35 -12.95 7.36
C PRO A 65 -15.26 -12.08 8.01
N GLY A 66 -15.25 -10.78 7.65
CA GLY A 66 -14.28 -9.80 8.14
C GLY A 66 -12.87 -9.86 7.51
N GLY A 67 -12.62 -10.80 6.60
CA GLY A 67 -11.38 -10.86 5.83
C GLY A 67 -11.37 -9.85 4.68
N PRO A 68 -10.19 -9.50 4.14
CA PRO A 68 -10.09 -8.59 3.00
C PRO A 68 -10.77 -9.21 1.76
N ALA A 69 -11.40 -8.36 0.94
CA ALA A 69 -11.93 -8.77 -0.35
C ALA A 69 -10.84 -8.55 -1.41
N ASN A 70 -10.34 -9.63 -2.00
CA ASN A 70 -9.23 -9.58 -2.96
C ASN A 70 -9.60 -10.29 -4.27
N ALA A 71 -8.95 -9.92 -5.37
CA ALA A 71 -8.88 -10.67 -6.62
C ALA A 71 -7.63 -11.57 -6.68
N VAL A 72 -6.53 -11.14 -6.06
CA VAL A 72 -5.27 -11.86 -5.94
C VAL A 72 -5.24 -12.68 -4.66
N HIS A 73 -4.94 -13.97 -4.82
CA HIS A 73 -4.81 -14.90 -3.71
C HIS A 73 -3.66 -15.86 -3.96
N ALA A 74 -2.85 -16.13 -2.95
CA ALA A 74 -1.73 -17.06 -3.06
C ALA A 74 -2.19 -18.51 -2.87
N ASP A 75 -1.49 -19.45 -3.50
CA ASP A 75 -1.65 -20.86 -3.22
C ASP A 75 -1.07 -21.17 -1.83
N ARG A 76 -1.93 -21.61 -0.90
CA ARG A 76 -1.53 -21.99 0.46
C ARG A 76 -0.54 -23.16 0.45
N ALA A 77 -0.57 -24.04 -0.55
CA ALA A 77 0.38 -25.15 -0.67
C ALA A 77 1.81 -24.69 -0.98
N ALA A 78 1.99 -23.50 -1.57
CA ALA A 78 3.30 -22.92 -1.83
C ALA A 78 3.94 -22.29 -0.58
N GLY A 79 3.18 -22.18 0.52
CA GLY A 79 3.63 -21.63 1.79
C GLY A 79 4.06 -20.16 1.71
N PRO A 80 4.70 -19.64 2.78
CA PRO A 80 5.11 -18.23 2.86
C PRO A 80 6.07 -17.79 1.74
N ALA A 81 6.94 -18.69 1.27
CA ALA A 81 7.84 -18.37 0.17
C ALA A 81 7.06 -18.08 -1.12
N GLY A 82 6.05 -18.90 -1.44
CA GLY A 82 5.16 -18.66 -2.57
C GLY A 82 4.30 -17.40 -2.40
N LEU A 83 3.79 -17.15 -1.18
CA LEU A 83 3.08 -15.93 -0.86
C LEU A 83 3.92 -14.66 -1.13
N LEU A 84 5.21 -14.67 -0.75
CA LEU A 84 6.11 -13.54 -1.02
C LEU A 84 6.48 -13.41 -2.50
N GLN A 85 6.49 -14.50 -3.28
CA GLN A 85 6.60 -14.43 -4.74
C GLN A 85 5.39 -13.74 -5.38
N VAL A 86 4.18 -14.01 -4.89
CA VAL A 86 2.96 -13.31 -5.34
C VAL A 86 3.07 -11.82 -5.05
N LEU A 87 3.52 -11.44 -3.84
CA LEU A 87 3.76 -10.05 -3.47
C LEU A 87 4.79 -9.37 -4.39
N GLU A 88 5.92 -10.03 -4.64
CA GLU A 88 6.97 -9.50 -5.50
C GLU A 88 6.48 -9.34 -6.95
N ALA A 89 5.73 -10.31 -7.47
CA ALA A 89 5.14 -10.25 -8.81
C ALA A 89 4.12 -9.11 -8.96
N SER A 90 3.22 -8.92 -7.98
CA SER A 90 2.28 -7.79 -7.96
C SER A 90 3.01 -6.44 -7.90
N GLY A 91 4.05 -6.33 -7.08
CA GLY A 91 4.88 -5.13 -7.03
C GLY A 91 5.59 -4.84 -8.36
N ALA A 92 6.15 -5.88 -9.01
CA ALA A 92 6.78 -5.75 -10.32
C ALA A 92 5.77 -5.32 -11.40
N LEU A 93 4.54 -5.83 -11.36
CA LEU A 93 3.45 -5.43 -12.26
C LEU A 93 3.13 -3.93 -12.11
N LEU A 94 2.97 -3.43 -10.88
CA LEU A 94 2.73 -2.00 -10.66
C LEU A 94 3.90 -1.15 -11.16
N VAL A 95 5.14 -1.54 -10.86
CA VAL A 95 6.33 -0.82 -11.35
C VAL A 95 6.36 -0.79 -12.88
N ALA A 96 6.09 -1.90 -13.54
CA ALA A 96 6.06 -1.96 -15.00
C ALA A 96 4.97 -1.05 -15.58
N MET A 97 3.77 -1.07 -14.99
CA MET A 97 2.66 -0.25 -15.47
C MET A 97 2.92 1.24 -15.26
N VAL A 98 3.38 1.65 -14.08
CA VAL A 98 3.71 3.07 -13.80
C VAL A 98 4.76 3.59 -14.77
N ARG A 99 5.77 2.78 -15.09
CA ARG A 99 6.87 3.19 -15.99
C ARG A 99 6.44 3.29 -17.46
N THR A 100 5.35 2.65 -17.86
CA THR A 100 4.93 2.53 -19.27
C THR A 100 3.66 3.29 -19.58
N ALA A 101 2.80 3.52 -18.60
CA ALA A 101 1.61 4.35 -18.75
C ALA A 101 1.99 5.80 -19.08
N SER A 102 1.19 6.45 -19.91
CA SER A 102 1.35 7.89 -20.17
C SER A 102 1.12 8.66 -18.86
N PRO A 103 1.95 9.68 -18.54
CA PRO A 103 1.76 10.50 -17.34
C PRO A 103 0.46 11.34 -17.37
N GLN A 104 -0.19 11.44 -18.53
CA GLN A 104 -1.50 12.10 -18.70
C GLN A 104 -2.68 11.15 -18.40
N VAL A 105 -2.42 9.85 -18.20
CA VAL A 105 -3.46 8.89 -17.81
C VAL A 105 -4.05 9.30 -16.46
N ARG A 106 -5.37 9.19 -16.36
CA ARG A 106 -6.13 9.39 -15.13
C ARG A 106 -6.98 8.17 -14.90
N ALA A 107 -6.98 7.66 -13.67
CA ALA A 107 -7.79 6.50 -13.31
C ALA A 107 -8.37 6.64 -11.90
N HIS A 108 -9.53 6.03 -11.70
CA HIS A 108 -10.24 6.02 -10.42
C HIS A 108 -9.40 5.42 -9.30
N HIS A 109 -9.44 6.06 -8.13
CA HIS A 109 -9.18 5.46 -6.83
C HIS A 109 -10.21 6.05 -5.84
N VAL A 110 -10.61 5.29 -4.82
CA VAL A 110 -11.65 5.71 -3.87
C VAL A 110 -11.29 7.02 -3.13
N PHE A 111 -10.00 7.29 -2.97
CA PHE A 111 -9.47 8.53 -2.39
C PHE A 111 -8.99 9.58 -3.41
N GLY A 112 -9.49 9.51 -4.64
CA GLY A 112 -9.33 10.53 -5.67
C GLY A 112 -8.75 9.98 -6.98
N VAL A 113 -9.21 10.54 -8.10
CA VAL A 113 -8.69 10.21 -9.43
C VAL A 113 -7.20 10.54 -9.51
N SER A 114 -6.39 9.55 -9.87
CA SER A 114 -4.94 9.64 -9.79
C SER A 114 -4.27 9.39 -11.13
N ASP A 115 -2.97 9.69 -11.17
CA ASP A 115 -2.05 9.48 -12.27
C ASP A 115 -1.05 8.36 -11.94
N PRO A 116 -0.21 7.91 -12.90
CA PRO A 116 0.77 6.86 -12.62
C PRO A 116 1.68 7.15 -11.42
N GLU A 117 2.09 8.41 -11.22
CA GLU A 117 2.89 8.80 -10.05
C GLU A 117 2.11 8.65 -8.74
N GLY A 118 0.85 9.05 -8.71
CA GLY A 118 -0.02 8.87 -7.56
C GLY A 118 -0.25 7.40 -7.22
N PHE A 119 -0.47 6.52 -8.20
CA PHE A 119 -0.56 5.08 -7.96
C PHE A 119 0.77 4.48 -7.46
N ALA A 120 1.92 4.99 -7.92
CA ALA A 120 3.21 4.59 -7.36
C ALA A 120 3.38 5.02 -5.90
N ALA A 121 2.92 6.23 -5.55
CA ALA A 121 2.92 6.71 -4.17
C ALA A 121 1.99 5.87 -3.29
N MET A 122 0.79 5.51 -3.76
CA MET A 122 -0.16 4.64 -3.05
C MET A 122 0.44 3.26 -2.82
N GLY A 123 0.95 2.59 -3.87
CA GLY A 123 1.57 1.28 -3.71
C GLY A 123 2.79 1.30 -2.80
N THR A 124 3.53 2.41 -2.78
CA THR A 124 4.63 2.62 -1.82
C THR A 124 4.11 2.75 -0.40
N LEU A 125 3.09 3.58 -0.17
CA LEU A 125 2.43 3.73 1.13
C LEU A 125 1.97 2.38 1.67
N GLU A 126 1.17 1.65 0.89
CA GLU A 126 0.64 0.33 1.25
C GLU A 126 1.76 -0.64 1.63
N THR A 127 2.80 -0.71 0.80
CA THR A 127 3.96 -1.55 1.09
C THR A 127 4.61 -1.17 2.43
N LEU A 128 4.83 0.11 2.70
CA LEU A 128 5.49 0.55 3.93
C LEU A 128 4.69 0.20 5.19
N VAL A 129 3.39 0.49 5.17
CA VAL A 129 2.54 0.38 6.37
C VAL A 129 2.06 -1.04 6.62
N HIS A 130 1.78 -1.83 5.58
CA HIS A 130 1.46 -3.24 5.77
C HIS A 130 2.68 -4.10 6.06
N THR A 131 3.88 -3.72 5.61
CA THR A 131 5.12 -4.35 6.11
C THR A 131 5.31 -4.07 7.60
N HIS A 132 4.93 -2.89 8.09
CA HIS A 132 4.93 -2.63 9.54
C HIS A 132 3.93 -3.52 10.29
N ASP A 133 2.71 -3.66 9.77
CA ASP A 133 1.69 -4.50 10.39
C ASP A 133 2.16 -5.98 10.46
N LEU A 134 2.70 -6.47 9.34
CA LEU A 134 3.29 -7.82 9.24
C LEU A 134 4.50 -7.99 10.16
N ALA A 135 5.43 -7.05 10.16
CA ALA A 135 6.62 -7.11 11.01
C ALA A 135 6.23 -7.14 12.49
N THR A 136 5.22 -6.37 12.89
CA THR A 136 4.68 -6.39 14.26
C THR A 136 4.09 -7.76 14.61
N GLY A 137 3.26 -8.34 13.72
CA GLY A 137 2.65 -9.65 13.93
C GLY A 137 3.64 -10.81 13.95
N LEU A 138 4.70 -10.72 13.14
CA LEU A 138 5.72 -11.75 12.99
C LEU A 138 6.94 -11.56 13.92
N GLY A 139 6.95 -10.49 14.73
CA GLY A 139 8.05 -10.19 15.66
C GLY A 139 9.35 -9.76 14.97
N LEU A 140 9.25 -9.06 13.84
CA LEU A 140 10.37 -8.59 13.03
C LEU A 140 10.64 -7.10 13.25
N ALA A 141 11.87 -6.68 13.00
CA ALA A 141 12.23 -5.26 12.98
C ALA A 141 12.01 -4.68 11.57
N TRP A 142 11.30 -3.56 11.49
CA TRP A 142 11.07 -2.83 10.24
C TRP A 142 11.33 -1.34 10.41
N ASN A 143 12.29 -0.82 9.62
CA ASN A 143 12.62 0.59 9.57
C ASN A 143 12.90 1.00 8.11
N PRO A 144 11.91 1.55 7.40
CA PRO A 144 12.06 1.92 6.00
C PRO A 144 12.92 3.18 5.80
N PRO A 145 13.45 3.41 4.57
CA PRO A 145 14.20 4.62 4.25
C PRO A 145 13.36 5.90 4.47
N ALA A 146 13.88 6.82 5.28
CA ALA A 146 13.18 8.05 5.65
C ALA A 146 12.84 8.96 4.45
N ASP A 147 13.68 8.98 3.42
CA ASP A 147 13.45 9.76 2.20
C ASP A 147 12.24 9.26 1.40
N VAL A 148 12.02 7.95 1.38
CA VAL A 148 10.85 7.33 0.75
C VAL A 148 9.59 7.72 1.52
N CYS A 149 9.62 7.60 2.85
CA CYS A 149 8.52 8.00 3.72
C CYS A 149 8.17 9.49 3.56
N ALA A 150 9.19 10.36 3.46
CA ALA A 150 9.00 11.80 3.25
C ALA A 150 8.31 12.09 1.92
N ARG A 151 8.72 11.45 0.81
CA ARG A 151 8.05 11.62 -0.50
C ARG A 151 6.60 11.17 -0.47
N VAL A 152 6.32 10.06 0.20
CA VAL A 152 4.94 9.56 0.38
C VAL A 152 4.10 10.56 1.17
N LEU A 153 4.61 11.09 2.28
CA LEU A 153 3.94 12.12 3.07
C LEU A 153 3.59 13.35 2.22
N VAL A 154 4.58 13.89 1.50
CA VAL A 154 4.38 15.06 0.62
C VAL A 154 3.31 14.80 -0.44
N ARG A 155 3.31 13.61 -1.05
CA ARG A 155 2.41 13.29 -2.17
C ARG A 155 0.98 12.98 -1.74
N LEU A 156 0.81 12.35 -0.58
CA LEU A 156 -0.46 11.71 -0.18
C LEU A 156 -1.10 12.31 1.08
N PHE A 157 -0.34 13.06 1.90
CA PHE A 157 -0.81 13.61 3.16
C PHE A 157 -0.51 15.12 3.23
N PRO A 158 -1.13 15.94 2.36
CA PRO A 158 -0.90 17.40 2.33
C PRO A 158 -1.31 18.11 3.64
N ASP A 159 -2.14 17.47 4.48
CA ASP A 159 -2.52 17.93 5.81
C ASP A 159 -1.43 17.70 6.88
N VAL A 160 -0.39 16.93 6.56
CA VAL A 160 0.68 16.58 7.49
C VAL A 160 1.89 17.49 7.24
N GLN A 161 2.10 18.46 8.14
CA GLN A 161 3.22 19.39 8.09
C GLN A 161 4.56 18.73 8.48
N GLU A 162 5.66 19.37 8.06
CA GLU A 162 7.06 18.91 8.19
C GLU A 162 7.34 18.09 9.45
N ALA A 163 7.70 16.84 9.22
CA ALA A 163 8.00 15.87 10.24
C ALA A 163 9.50 15.81 10.49
N ALA A 164 9.90 15.95 11.76
CA ALA A 164 11.28 15.72 12.18
C ALA A 164 11.73 14.26 11.90
N ASP A 165 10.81 13.30 11.97
CA ASP A 165 11.03 11.91 11.55
C ASP A 165 9.88 11.42 10.64
N PRO A 166 10.14 11.21 9.33
CA PRO A 166 9.13 10.83 8.36
C PRO A 166 8.45 9.48 8.64
N TRP A 167 9.16 8.49 9.20
CA TRP A 167 8.58 7.16 9.37
C TRP A 167 7.55 7.09 10.50
N PRO A 168 7.85 7.50 11.75
CA PRO A 168 6.86 7.64 12.81
C PRO A 168 5.70 8.55 12.41
N THR A 169 5.98 9.60 11.63
CA THR A 169 4.92 10.47 11.13
C THR A 169 3.98 9.75 10.17
N LEU A 170 4.51 8.91 9.28
CA LEU A 170 3.68 8.12 8.38
C LEU A 170 2.81 7.10 9.14
N LEU A 171 3.36 6.49 10.18
CA LEU A 171 2.59 5.61 11.08
C LEU A 171 1.47 6.38 11.80
N TRP A 172 1.73 7.58 12.27
CA TRP A 172 0.71 8.43 12.89
C TRP A 172 -0.36 8.89 11.88
N ALA A 173 0.06 9.34 10.69
CA ALA A 173 -0.82 9.79 9.62
C ALA A 173 -1.81 8.70 9.19
N THR A 174 -1.41 7.44 9.32
CA THR A 174 -2.19 6.24 8.97
C THR A 174 -2.77 5.52 10.19
N GLY A 175 -2.86 6.20 11.34
CA GLY A 175 -3.55 5.68 12.52
C GLY A 175 -2.90 4.49 13.22
N ARG A 176 -1.63 4.19 12.91
CA ARG A 176 -0.88 3.06 13.49
C ARG A 176 -0.11 3.42 14.75
N ALA A 177 0.23 4.69 14.94
CA ALA A 177 0.97 5.17 16.10
C ALA A 177 0.48 6.53 16.61
N GLU A 178 0.92 6.90 17.81
CA GLU A 178 0.86 8.26 18.33
C GLU A 178 2.21 8.98 18.13
N LEU A 179 2.22 10.30 18.23
CA LEU A 179 3.44 11.11 18.30
C LEU A 179 3.43 11.93 19.60
N PRO A 180 4.58 12.44 20.06
CA PRO A 180 4.63 13.37 21.18
C PRO A 180 3.64 14.54 20.99
N GLY A 181 2.68 14.68 21.90
CA GLY A 181 1.65 15.72 21.85
C GLY A 181 0.58 15.54 20.77
N ARG A 182 0.59 14.44 20.01
CA ARG A 182 -0.43 14.15 18.98
C ARG A 182 -0.96 12.73 19.16
N PRO A 183 -2.21 12.56 19.63
CA PRO A 183 -2.79 11.23 19.82
C PRO A 183 -2.91 10.50 18.48
N ARG A 184 -2.96 9.16 18.55
CA ARG A 184 -3.20 8.29 17.39
C ARG A 184 -4.47 8.73 16.65
N ARG A 185 -4.38 8.87 15.33
CA ARG A 185 -5.56 9.15 14.49
C ARG A 185 -6.52 7.96 14.51
N THR A 186 -7.80 8.21 14.81
CA THR A 186 -8.87 7.20 14.77
C THR A 186 -9.62 7.18 13.44
N ALA A 187 -9.52 8.27 12.67
CA ALA A 187 -9.98 8.37 11.30
C ALA A 187 -8.88 9.03 10.46
N TRP A 188 -8.60 8.48 9.29
CA TRP A 188 -7.59 8.99 8.37
C TRP A 188 -7.94 8.58 6.93
N ARG A 189 -7.37 9.31 5.97
CA ARG A 189 -7.34 8.96 4.55
C ARG A 189 -6.09 9.59 3.93
N TRP A 190 -5.63 9.08 2.80
CA TRP A 190 -4.74 9.84 1.93
C TRP A 190 -5.53 10.66 0.90
N TYR A 191 -4.83 11.57 0.22
CA TYR A 191 -5.35 12.42 -0.84
C TYR A 191 -4.66 12.04 -2.15
N GLY A 192 -5.33 11.15 -2.90
CA GLY A 192 -4.78 10.53 -4.10
C GLY A 192 -4.90 11.38 -5.37
N ASN A 193 -5.70 12.44 -5.32
CA ASN A 193 -5.92 13.29 -6.48
C ASN A 193 -4.61 13.82 -7.04
N VAL A 194 -4.58 14.02 -8.35
CA VAL A 194 -3.51 14.80 -8.96
C VAL A 194 -3.54 16.18 -8.33
N GLN A 195 -2.38 16.63 -7.85
CA GLN A 195 -2.21 17.99 -7.38
C GLN A 195 -2.15 18.86 -8.64
N GLU A 196 -3.18 19.68 -8.89
CA GLU A 196 -3.07 20.70 -9.92
C GLU A 196 -1.97 21.67 -9.46
N GLU A 197 -0.96 21.91 -10.30
CA GLU A 197 -0.06 23.03 -10.08
C GLU A 197 -0.94 24.27 -9.92
N ALA A 198 -0.92 24.88 -8.74
CA ALA A 198 -1.47 26.22 -8.57
C ALA A 198 -0.89 27.06 -9.71
N ARG A 199 -1.79 27.57 -10.55
CA ARG A 199 -1.51 28.19 -11.85
C ARG A 199 -0.20 28.98 -11.84
N ARG A 200 0.65 28.77 -12.85
CA ARG A 200 1.53 29.85 -13.34
C ARG A 200 0.63 30.95 -13.91
N GLU A 201 0.06 31.77 -13.03
CA GLU A 201 -0.35 33.12 -13.36
C GLU A 201 0.90 34.00 -13.28
N GLY A 202 1.41 34.36 -14.45
CA GLY A 202 2.45 35.35 -14.68
C GLY A 202 2.24 35.93 -16.07
#